data_AF-A0A4R6GHA1-F1
#
_entry.id   AF-A0A4R6GHA1-F1
#
_cell.length_a   1.000
_cell.length_b   1.000
_cell.length_c   1.000
_cell.angle_alpha   90.00
_cell.angle_beta   90.00
_cell.angle_gamma   90.00
#
_symmetry.space_group_name_H-M   'P 1'
#
loop_
_entity.id
_entity.type
_entity.pdbx_description
1 polymer ?
#
loop_
_entity_poly.entity_id
_entity_poly.type
_entity_poly.pdbx_seq_one_letter_code
_entity_poly.pdbx_strand_id
1 'polypeptide(L)'
;MSFQLPLNITAQRKPISATAYEYVLHHSELGRLGQIMLSACISGKCNVTCLVHGQPGDQMTEQRRAVFEPLARTLAEQIQLTINFPKTASNNKSSAAA
;
A
#
# COMPACT_ATOMS: atom_id res chain seq x y z
N MET A 1 5.03 -0.75 18.81
CA MET A 1 3.55 -0.77 18.74
C MET A 1 3.17 -1.64 17.55
N SER A 2 2.28 -2.61 17.72
CA SER A 2 1.82 -3.47 16.61
C SER A 2 0.68 -2.77 15.88
N PHE A 3 0.85 -2.50 14.58
CA PHE A 3 -0.27 -2.06 13.74
C PHE A 3 -1.29 -3.20 13.64
N GLN A 4 -2.54 -2.93 14.00
CA GLN A 4 -3.65 -3.87 13.86
C GLN A 4 -4.57 -3.41 12.74
N LEU A 5 -4.94 -4.35 11.87
CA LEU A 5 -5.94 -4.09 10.85
C LEU A 5 -7.32 -3.97 11.50
N PRO A 6 -8.20 -3.09 10.99
CA PRO A 6 -9.60 -3.06 11.41
C PRO A 6 -10.26 -4.43 11.25
N LEU A 7 -11.20 -4.80 12.13
CA LEU A 7 -11.86 -6.12 12.11
C LEU A 7 -12.50 -6.49 10.77
N ASN A 8 -12.96 -5.48 10.04
CA ASN A 8 -13.64 -5.65 8.76
C ASN A 8 -12.67 -5.86 7.59
N ILE A 9 -11.36 -5.84 7.87
CA ILE A 9 -10.30 -5.85 6.85
C ILE A 9 -9.34 -6.99 7.13
N THR A 10 -9.16 -7.81 6.11
CA THR A 10 -8.19 -8.91 6.09
C THR A 10 -7.04 -8.53 5.16
N ALA A 11 -5.83 -8.95 5.51
CA ALA A 11 -4.65 -8.80 4.67
C ALA A 11 -4.07 -10.17 4.33
N GLN A 12 -3.85 -10.41 3.05
CA GLN A 12 -3.19 -11.60 2.56
C GLN A 12 -1.78 -11.24 2.06
N ARG A 13 -0.75 -11.81 2.69
CA ARG A 13 0.63 -11.67 2.23
C ARG A 13 0.95 -12.75 1.19
N LYS A 14 1.52 -12.34 0.06
CA LYS A 14 2.01 -13.20 -1.01
C LYS A 14 3.46 -12.83 -1.34
N PRO A 15 4.40 -13.80 -1.33
CA PRO A 15 5.75 -13.54 -1.83
C PRO A 15 5.71 -13.37 -3.36
N ILE A 16 6.32 -12.30 -3.87
CA ILE A 16 6.51 -12.08 -5.30
C ILE A 16 7.91 -12.57 -5.71
N SER A 17 8.92 -12.26 -4.90
CA SER A 17 10.31 -12.68 -5.11
C SER A 17 11.04 -12.82 -3.78
N ALA A 18 12.32 -13.20 -3.82
CA ALA A 18 13.16 -13.27 -2.62
C ALA A 18 13.23 -11.94 -1.83
N THR A 19 12.99 -10.81 -2.50
CA THR A 19 13.09 -9.47 -1.91
C THR A 19 11.80 -8.66 -2.01
N ALA A 20 10.72 -9.24 -2.54
CA ALA A 20 9.46 -8.53 -2.74
C ALA A 20 8.24 -9.32 -2.25
N TYR A 21 7.32 -8.61 -1.61
CA TYR A 21 6.08 -9.14 -1.07
C TYR A 21 4.90 -8.26 -1.50
N GLU A 22 3.79 -8.90 -1.84
CA GLU A 22 2.49 -8.28 -2.06
C GLU A 22 1.61 -8.50 -0.84
N TYR A 23 0.88 -7.47 -0.42
CA TYR A 23 -0.12 -7.52 0.63
C TYR A 23 -1.45 -7.08 0.03
N VAL A 24 -2.37 -8.01 -0.15
CA VAL A 24 -3.69 -7.72 -0.70
C VAL A 24 -4.65 -7.46 0.45
N LEU A 25 -5.30 -6.29 0.47
CA LEU A 25 -6.28 -5.92 1.48
C LEU A 25 -7.71 -6.16 0.97
N HIS A 26 -8.49 -6.86 1.77
CA HIS A 26 -9.87 -7.22 1.50
C HIS A 26 -10.76 -6.72 2.64
N HIS A 27 -11.81 -5.98 2.28
CA HIS A 27 -12.89 -5.60 3.18
C HIS A 27 -14.04 -6.60 3.06
N SER A 28 -14.68 -6.91 4.18
CA SER A 28 -15.84 -7.84 4.23
C SER A 28 -16.97 -7.40 3.28
N GLU A 29 -17.34 -6.12 3.33
CA GLU A 29 -18.44 -5.55 2.54
C GLU A 29 -18.02 -4.99 1.17
N LEU A 30 -16.93 -4.21 1.11
CA LEU A 30 -16.48 -3.55 -0.13
C LEU A 30 -15.70 -4.47 -1.08
N GLY A 31 -15.38 -5.69 -0.62
CA GLY A 31 -14.54 -6.64 -1.33
C GLY A 31 -13.07 -6.22 -1.33
N ARG A 32 -12.37 -6.50 -2.43
CA ARG A 32 -10.95 -6.13 -2.54
C ARG A 32 -10.79 -4.62 -2.55
N LEU A 33 -10.05 -4.08 -1.58
CA LEU A 33 -9.77 -2.64 -1.46
C LEU A 33 -8.58 -2.24 -2.32
N GLY A 34 -7.51 -3.04 -2.29
CA GLY A 34 -6.26 -2.69 -2.93
C GLY A 34 -5.14 -3.64 -2.54
N GLN A 35 -3.93 -3.31 -2.98
CA GLN A 35 -2.72 -4.06 -2.69
C GLN A 35 -1.54 -3.15 -2.40
N ILE A 36 -0.66 -3.61 -1.51
CA ILE A 36 0.57 -2.93 -1.14
C ILE A 36 1.72 -3.84 -1.54
N MET A 37 2.58 -3.35 -2.43
CA MET A 37 3.78 -4.03 -2.86
C MET A 37 4.97 -3.46 -2.08
N LEU A 38 5.66 -4.33 -1.36
CA LEU A 38 6.92 -4.02 -0.70
C LEU A 38 8.04 -4.68 -1.50
N SER A 39 8.99 -3.88 -1.97
CA SER A 39 10.18 -4.40 -2.63
C SER A 39 11.43 -3.83 -1.97
N ALA A 40 12.28 -4.71 -1.47
CA ALA A 40 13.60 -4.34 -0.99
C ALA A 40 14.51 -4.10 -2.21
N CYS A 41 15.03 -2.88 -2.29
CA CYS A 41 16.01 -2.47 -3.27
C CYS A 41 17.41 -2.76 -2.72
N ILE A 42 18.29 -3.22 -3.60
CA ILE A 42 19.66 -3.65 -3.30
C ILE A 42 20.50 -2.51 -2.68
N SER A 43 20.08 -1.26 -2.90
CA SER A 43 20.68 -0.04 -2.33
C SER A 43 20.33 0.24 -0.86
N GLY A 44 19.70 -0.71 -0.16
CA GLY A 44 19.20 -0.47 1.20
C GLY A 44 18.01 0.48 1.22
N LYS A 45 17.17 0.45 0.18
CA LYS A 45 15.93 1.24 0.14
C LYS A 45 14.75 0.29 0.05
N CYS A 46 13.67 0.57 0.77
CA CYS A 46 12.41 -0.15 0.60
C CYS A 46 11.48 0.70 -0.25
N ASN A 47 11.01 0.16 -1.37
CA ASN A 47 9.96 0.79 -2.16
C ASN A 47 8.62 0.21 -1.72
N VAL A 48 7.75 1.10 -1.27
CA VAL A 48 6.37 0.79 -0.91
C VAL A 48 5.47 1.36 -2.00
N THR A 49 4.75 0.48 -2.70
CA THR A 49 3.81 0.87 -3.76
C THR A 49 2.40 0.49 -3.33
N CYS A 50 1.49 1.46 -3.29
CA CYS A 50 0.11 1.24 -2.88
C CYS A 50 -0.81 1.41 -4.09
N LEU A 51 -1.63 0.40 -4.38
CA LEU A 51 -2.56 0.39 -5.51
C LEU A 51 -3.97 0.13 -4.99
N VAL A 52 -4.92 0.99 -5.38
CA VAL A 52 -6.33 0.81 -5.06
C VAL A 52 -6.97 -0.07 -6.14
N HIS A 53 -7.84 -0.99 -5.73
CA HIS A 53 -8.54 -1.88 -6.64
C HIS A 53 -9.82 -1.24 -7.20
N GLY A 54 -9.81 -0.94 -8.50
CA GLY A 54 -10.96 -0.41 -9.23
C GLY A 54 -10.51 0.48 -10.39
N GLN A 55 -11.48 0.98 -11.16
CA GLN A 55 -11.20 1.97 -12.21
C GLN A 55 -11.32 3.40 -11.64
N PRO A 56 -10.41 4.30 -12.02
CA PRO A 56 -10.53 5.72 -11.68
C PRO A 56 -11.81 6.28 -12.32
N GLY A 57 -12.64 6.95 -11.53
CA GLY A 57 -13.92 7.52 -11.97
C GLY A 57 -15.16 6.74 -11.53
N ASP A 58 -14.99 5.52 -10.99
CA ASP A 58 -16.11 4.79 -10.37
C ASP A 58 -16.32 5.24 -8.92
N GLN A 59 -17.57 5.58 -8.56
CA GLN A 59 -17.96 5.95 -7.19
C GLN A 59 -17.55 4.88 -6.15
N MET A 60 -17.62 3.60 -6.53
CA MET A 60 -17.18 2.48 -5.69
C MET A 60 -15.67 2.46 -5.47
N THR A 61 -14.88 2.87 -6.46
CA THR A 61 -13.42 2.98 -6.33
C THR A 61 -13.05 4.12 -5.39
N GLU A 62 -13.78 5.24 -5.43
CA GLU A 62 -13.56 6.35 -4.50
C GLU A 62 -13.86 5.95 -3.05
N GLN A 63 -14.95 5.21 -2.81
CA GLN A 63 -15.25 4.66 -1.49
C GLN A 63 -14.16 3.71 -1.00
N ARG A 64 -13.67 2.82 -1.86
CA ARG A 64 -12.54 1.94 -1.53
C ARG A 64 -11.29 2.75 -1.22
N ARG A 65 -11.01 3.82 -1.98
CA ARG A 65 -9.87 4.71 -1.76
C ARG A 65 -9.97 5.43 -0.40
N ALA A 66 -11.15 5.93 -0.04
CA ALA A 66 -11.36 6.61 1.24
C ALA A 66 -11.04 5.71 2.46
N VAL A 67 -11.27 4.41 2.34
CA VAL A 67 -10.90 3.42 3.37
C VAL A 67 -9.44 2.98 3.24
N PHE A 68 -8.97 2.72 2.02
CA PHE A 68 -7.65 2.15 1.77
C PHE A 68 -6.51 3.15 1.98
N GLU A 69 -6.69 4.40 1.57
CA GLU A 69 -5.64 5.42 1.65
C GLU A 69 -5.13 5.67 3.08
N PRO A 70 -5.98 5.92 4.10
CA PRO A 70 -5.49 6.11 5.46
C PRO A 70 -4.77 4.86 5.98
N LEU A 71 -5.26 3.66 5.67
CA LEU A 71 -4.61 2.40 6.07
C LEU A 71 -3.25 2.23 5.40
N ALA A 72 -3.18 2.47 4.09
CA ALA A 72 -1.95 2.38 3.33
C ALA A 72 -0.91 3.39 3.83
N ARG A 73 -1.34 4.61 4.18
CA ARG A 73 -0.48 5.65 4.76
C ARG A 73 0.07 5.23 6.12
N THR A 74 -0.79 4.80 7.04
CA THR A 74 -0.33 4.35 8.37
C THR A 74 0.58 3.12 8.26
N LEU A 75 0.29 2.19 7.35
CA LEU A 75 1.18 1.05 7.07
C LEU A 75 2.54 1.51 6.56
N ALA A 76 2.60 2.44 5.61
CA ALA A 76 3.84 2.99 5.09
C ALA A 76 4.66 3.71 6.18
N GLU A 77 4.00 4.47 7.05
CA GLU A 77 4.61 5.14 8.20
C GLU A 77 5.17 4.14 9.22
N GLN A 78 4.41 3.10 9.57
CA GLN A 78 4.84 2.04 10.49
C GLN A 78 6.02 1.25 9.92
N ILE A 79 6.00 0.96 8.61
CA ILE A 79 7.13 0.37 7.92
C ILE A 79 8.32 1.32 8.07
N GLN A 80 8.20 2.60 7.70
CA GLN A 80 9.28 3.58 7.83
C GLN A 80 9.83 3.72 9.27
N LEU A 81 9.00 3.61 10.31
CA LEU A 81 9.45 3.63 11.70
C LEU A 81 10.16 2.34 12.13
N THR A 82 9.83 1.21 11.49
CA THR A 82 10.41 -0.10 11.80
C THR A 82 11.70 -0.36 11.03
N ILE A 83 11.78 0.10 9.77
CA ILE A 83 12.99 0.02 8.96
C ILE A 83 13.80 1.30 9.07
N ASN A 84 14.97 1.21 9.71
CA ASN A 84 15.89 2.33 9.95
C ASN A 84 16.64 2.77 8.67
N PHE A 85 15.93 3.02 7.57
CA PHE A 85 16.52 3.49 6.31
C PHE A 85 16.24 4.99 6.10
N PRO A 86 17.27 5.80 5.74
CA PRO A 86 17.13 7.24 5.59
C PRO A 86 16.13 7.58 4.49
N LYS A 87 15.17 8.44 4.84
CA LYS A 87 14.07 8.91 3.99
C LYS A 87 14.61 9.71 2.79
N THR A 88 14.52 9.17 1.57
CA THR A 88 14.52 10.01 0.36
C THR A 88 13.09 10.14 -0.16
N ALA A 89 12.54 11.35 -0.08
CA ALA A 89 11.22 11.72 -0.55
C ALA A 89 10.97 11.22 -1.98
N SER A 90 9.86 10.52 -2.17
CA SER A 90 9.34 10.15 -3.49
C SER A 90 8.94 11.43 -4.22
N ASN A 91 9.68 11.77 -5.28
CA ASN A 91 9.35 12.85 -6.19
C ASN A 91 8.15 12.42 -7.06
N ASN A 92 7.00 13.07 -6.88
CA ASN A 92 5.84 12.93 -7.75
C ASN A 92 6.21 13.41 -9.16
N LYS A 93 6.48 12.48 -10.09
CA LYS A 93 6.38 12.81 -11.52
C LYS A 93 4.95 12.53 -11.97
N SER A 94 4.13 13.58 -11.88
CA SER A 94 2.95 13.76 -12.72
C SER A 94 3.41 13.69 -14.18
N SER A 95 3.12 12.59 -14.87
CA SER A 95 3.20 12.53 -16.33
C SER A 95 1.94 13.17 -16.89
N ALA A 96 1.92 14.50 -16.95
CA ALA A 96 1.03 15.22 -17.86
C ALA A 96 1.66 15.09 -19.26
N ALA A 97 1.05 14.28 -20.12
CA ALA A 97 1.34 14.28 -21.54
C ALA A 97 0.60 15.47 -22.17
N ALA A 98 1.35 16.35 -22.83
CA ALA A 98 0.88 17.34 -23.78
C ALA A 98 1.69 17.14 -25.07
#